data_AF-A0A3P8VG60-F1
#
_entry.id   AF-A0A3P8VG60-F1
#
_cell.length_a   1.000
_cell.length_b   1.000
_cell.length_c   1.000
_cell.angle_alpha   90.00
_cell.angle_beta   90.00
_cell.angle_gamma   90.00
#
_symmetry.space_group_name_H-M   'P 1'
#
loop_
_entity.id
_entity.type
_entity.pdbx_description
1 polymer ?
#
loop_
_entity_poly.entity_id
_entity_poly.type
_entity_poly.pdbx_seq_one_letter_code
_entity_poly.pdbx_strand_id
1 'polypeptide(L)'
;MPLSETTYCPEQIRIPPELPNILKNFTKAAIRTQPKDLLEWSVAYFTALSNGEPLPVKERLDMSASNRKTDTALTPELLRTLHKQLSQRKTCSKEELWMKWKDLCLQEDQLETLLSLGSFGSEVDWMEFFALGCCALGGTLLSSLKFACEILTENEGGEDPTIPYDTFVKLYTYLAHLDGDMPQEQIDNYLSSLLPQVRGGLPCLDGTPLVHLHL
;
A
#
# COMPACT_ATOMS: atom_id res chain seq x y z
N MET A 1 25.56 -27.23 50.01
CA MET A 1 24.28 -27.96 49.94
C MET A 1 24.30 -28.79 48.68
N PRO A 2 23.94 -30.10 48.70
CA PRO A 2 23.80 -30.87 47.48
C PRO A 2 22.55 -30.40 46.72
N LEU A 3 22.60 -30.46 45.39
CA LEU A 3 21.49 -30.12 44.50
C LEU A 3 20.34 -31.09 44.77
N SER A 4 19.14 -30.57 45.06
CA SER A 4 17.94 -31.39 45.25
C SER A 4 17.70 -32.20 43.98
N GLU A 5 17.96 -33.51 44.05
CA GLU A 5 17.54 -34.46 43.02
C GLU A 5 16.01 -34.36 42.91
N THR A 6 15.52 -34.02 41.72
CA THR A 6 14.09 -34.00 41.42
C THR A 6 13.52 -35.40 41.61
N THR A 7 12.84 -35.60 42.74
CA THR A 7 12.10 -36.83 43.08
C THR A 7 10.83 -36.94 42.23
N TYR A 8 10.97 -37.13 40.92
CA TYR A 8 9.85 -37.38 40.02
C TYR A 8 9.89 -38.83 39.56
N CYS A 9 8.93 -39.64 40.02
CA CYS A 9 8.70 -40.97 39.45
C CYS A 9 7.89 -40.81 38.15
N PRO A 10 8.32 -41.40 37.02
CA PRO A 10 7.65 -41.26 35.74
C PRO A 10 6.18 -41.75 35.76
N GLU A 11 5.83 -42.66 36.66
CA GLU A 11 4.46 -43.17 36.83
C GLU A 11 3.49 -42.14 37.42
N GLN A 12 3.98 -41.09 38.08
CA GLN A 12 3.16 -40.02 38.66
C GLN A 12 2.68 -39.02 37.60
N ILE A 13 3.40 -38.89 36.49
CA ILE A 13 3.04 -37.98 35.39
C ILE A 13 2.19 -38.73 34.37
N ARG A 14 0.87 -38.63 34.51
CA ARG A 14 -0.05 -39.15 33.50
C ARG A 14 -0.19 -38.16 32.35
N ILE A 15 0.51 -38.41 31.26
CA ILE A 15 0.38 -37.61 30.03
C ILE A 15 -0.87 -38.09 29.27
N PRO A 16 -1.85 -37.22 28.98
CA PRO A 16 -2.98 -37.59 28.14
C PRO A 16 -2.51 -38.05 26.75
N PRO A 17 -3.01 -39.18 26.23
CA PRO A 17 -2.52 -39.76 24.98
C PRO A 17 -2.72 -38.85 23.75
N GLU A 18 -3.66 -37.91 23.81
CA GLU A 18 -3.99 -36.98 22.73
C GLU A 18 -3.10 -35.72 22.72
N LEU A 19 -2.52 -35.37 23.88
CA LEU A 19 -1.74 -34.14 24.06
C LEU A 19 -0.57 -34.01 23.04
N PRO A 20 0.23 -35.06 22.77
CA PRO A 20 1.31 -34.97 21.79
C PRO A 20 0.81 -34.61 20.38
N ASN A 21 -0.35 -35.13 19.98
CA ASN A 21 -0.93 -34.87 18.66
C ASN A 21 -1.48 -33.44 18.55
N ILE A 22 -2.13 -32.95 19.61
CA ILE A 22 -2.62 -31.57 19.70
C ILE A 22 -1.45 -30.58 19.54
N LEU A 23 -0.38 -30.78 20.30
CA LEU A 23 0.81 -29.92 20.24
C LEU A 23 1.50 -29.97 18.87
N LYS A 24 1.58 -31.17 18.26
CA LYS A 24 2.13 -31.33 16.91
C LYS A 24 1.30 -30.57 15.87
N ASN A 25 -0.02 -30.67 15.93
CA ASN A 25 -0.91 -29.99 14.99
C ASN A 25 -0.89 -28.47 15.17
N PHE A 26 -0.90 -28.00 16.42
CA PHE A 26 -0.72 -26.59 16.76
C PHE A 26 0.59 -26.06 16.18
N THR A 27 1.72 -26.74 16.44
CA THR A 27 3.04 -26.31 15.97
C THR A 27 3.09 -26.28 14.44
N LYS A 28 2.55 -27.31 13.78
CA LYS A 28 2.46 -27.38 12.32
C LYS A 28 1.60 -26.25 11.76
N ALA A 29 0.50 -25.91 12.42
CA ALA A 29 -0.36 -24.79 12.04
C ALA A 29 0.34 -23.44 12.22
N ALA A 30 1.03 -23.22 13.35
CA ALA A 30 1.77 -22.01 13.65
C ALA A 30 2.87 -21.75 12.60
N ILE A 31 3.65 -22.78 12.25
CA ILE A 31 4.69 -22.69 11.21
C ILE A 31 4.09 -22.34 9.83
N ARG A 32 2.91 -22.89 9.51
CA ARG A 32 2.25 -22.63 8.22
C ARG A 32 1.61 -21.25 8.14
N THR A 33 1.04 -20.77 9.24
CA THR A 33 0.34 -19.49 9.29
C THR A 33 1.31 -18.31 9.50
N GLN A 34 2.47 -18.55 10.13
CA GLN A 34 3.47 -17.52 10.49
C GLN A 34 2.82 -16.27 11.13
N PRO A 35 2.11 -16.41 12.26
CA PRO A 35 1.41 -15.29 12.88
C PRO A 35 2.38 -14.24 13.42
N LYS A 36 2.03 -12.96 13.27
CA LYS A 36 2.80 -11.81 13.81
C LYS A 36 2.83 -11.83 15.34
N ASP A 37 1.70 -12.18 15.97
CA ASP A 37 1.58 -12.43 17.40
C ASP A 37 1.17 -13.88 17.63
N LEU A 38 2.11 -14.69 18.14
CA LEU A 38 1.87 -16.11 18.42
C LEU A 38 0.88 -16.30 19.57
N LEU A 39 0.87 -15.42 20.57
CA LEU A 39 0.04 -15.57 21.76
C LEU A 39 -1.44 -15.31 21.40
N GLU A 40 -1.72 -14.21 20.72
CA GLU A 40 -3.06 -13.86 20.25
C GLU A 40 -3.58 -14.94 19.28
N TRP A 41 -2.74 -15.39 18.34
CA TRP A 41 -3.10 -16.46 17.42
C TRP A 41 -3.37 -17.79 18.13
N SER A 42 -2.64 -18.11 19.20
CA SER A 42 -2.86 -19.33 19.98
C SER A 42 -4.22 -19.34 20.67
N VAL A 43 -4.65 -18.18 21.20
CA VAL A 43 -5.98 -18.03 21.80
C VAL A 43 -7.06 -18.32 20.76
N ALA A 44 -6.95 -17.72 19.57
CA ALA A 44 -7.90 -17.97 18.48
C ALA A 44 -7.88 -19.44 18.03
N TYR A 45 -6.69 -20.06 17.90
CA TYR A 45 -6.53 -21.45 17.48
C TYR A 45 -7.21 -22.43 18.44
N PHE A 46 -6.95 -22.32 19.74
CA PHE A 46 -7.54 -23.23 20.73
C PHE A 46 -9.02 -22.98 20.96
N THR A 47 -9.48 -21.73 20.82
CA THR A 47 -10.92 -21.39 20.89
C THR A 47 -11.68 -22.01 19.71
N ALA A 48 -11.14 -21.90 18.49
CA ALA A 48 -11.74 -22.54 17.32
C ALA A 48 -11.72 -24.07 17.46
N LEU A 49 -10.61 -24.64 17.95
CA LEU A 49 -10.47 -26.08 18.17
C LEU A 49 -11.48 -26.61 19.20
N SER A 50 -11.72 -25.88 20.30
CA SER A 50 -12.70 -26.28 21.32
C SER A 50 -14.14 -26.19 20.82
N ASN A 51 -14.43 -25.22 19.94
CA ASN A 51 -15.76 -24.99 19.38
C ASN A 51 -16.05 -25.85 18.14
N GLY A 52 -15.06 -26.61 17.64
CA GLY A 52 -15.19 -27.36 16.39
C GLY A 52 -15.27 -26.48 15.14
N GLU A 53 -14.80 -25.24 15.25
CA GLU A 53 -14.78 -24.24 14.19
C GLU A 53 -13.58 -24.43 13.26
N PRO A 54 -13.64 -23.88 12.03
CA PRO A 54 -12.49 -23.91 11.12
C PRO A 54 -11.27 -23.23 11.76
N LEU A 55 -10.17 -23.97 11.85
CA LEU A 55 -8.94 -23.49 12.46
C LEU A 55 -8.30 -22.39 11.61
N PRO A 56 -7.62 -21.39 12.22
CA PRO A 56 -6.92 -20.31 11.52
C PRO A 56 -5.60 -20.80 10.86
N VAL A 57 -5.73 -21.79 10.00
CA VAL A 57 -4.64 -22.46 9.29
C VAL A 57 -4.72 -22.04 7.83
N LYS A 58 -3.62 -21.49 7.29
CA LYS A 58 -3.53 -21.20 5.86
C LYS A 58 -3.55 -22.54 5.09
N GLU A 59 -4.70 -22.85 4.50
CA GLU A 59 -4.88 -24.06 3.69
C GLU A 59 -4.06 -23.89 2.41
N ARG A 60 -3.19 -24.87 2.10
CA ARG A 60 -2.31 -24.82 0.91
C ARG A 60 -3.09 -25.28 -0.33
N LEU A 61 -4.26 -24.69 -0.57
CA LEU A 61 -5.03 -24.89 -1.80
C LEU A 61 -4.77 -23.70 -2.71
N ASP A 62 -3.97 -24.01 -3.72
CA ASP A 62 -3.80 -23.33 -5.00
C ASP A 62 -3.38 -21.86 -5.03
N MET A 63 -2.40 -21.65 -5.89
CA MET A 63 -1.84 -20.38 -6.30
C MET A 63 -2.91 -19.56 -7.06
N SER A 64 -3.86 -18.93 -6.37
CA SER A 64 -4.60 -17.73 -6.83
C SER A 64 -5.78 -17.43 -5.90
N ALA A 65 -5.97 -16.14 -5.61
CA ALA A 65 -7.02 -15.53 -4.81
C ALA A 65 -6.88 -15.63 -3.27
N SER A 66 -6.67 -14.46 -2.67
CA SER A 66 -6.90 -14.17 -1.24
C SER A 66 -5.76 -14.50 -0.26
N ASN A 67 -4.61 -13.88 -0.49
CA ASN A 67 -3.80 -13.37 0.61
C ASN A 67 -4.64 -12.27 1.33
N ARG A 68 -5.36 -12.60 2.41
CA ARG A 68 -5.90 -11.62 3.39
C ARG A 68 -5.13 -11.80 4.69
N LYS A 69 -4.28 -10.91 5.18
CA LYS A 69 -3.52 -9.75 4.68
C LYS A 69 -2.76 -9.29 5.93
N THR A 70 -1.46 -9.04 5.84
CA THR A 70 -0.84 -7.83 6.42
C THR A 70 0.34 -7.48 5.53
N ASP A 71 0.00 -7.11 4.31
CA ASP A 71 0.78 -6.30 3.39
C ASP A 71 -0.22 -5.85 2.33
N THR A 72 -1.22 -5.05 2.72
CA THR A 72 -1.91 -4.25 1.69
C THR A 72 -0.91 -3.18 1.29
N ALA A 73 -0.06 -3.51 0.32
CA ALA A 73 0.72 -2.52 -0.38
C ALA A 73 -0.23 -1.52 -1.03
N LEU A 74 0.19 -0.25 -1.14
CA LEU A 74 -0.53 0.73 -1.92
C LEU A 74 -0.82 0.16 -3.31
N THR A 75 -2.06 0.25 -3.76
CA THR A 75 -2.47 -0.10 -5.13
C THR A 75 -3.06 1.12 -5.82
N PRO A 76 -3.08 1.17 -7.16
CA PRO A 76 -3.64 2.32 -7.90
C PRO A 76 -5.09 2.61 -7.52
N GLU A 77 -5.91 1.59 -7.29
CA GLU A 77 -7.33 1.76 -6.89
C GLU A 77 -7.48 2.35 -5.48
N LEU A 78 -6.59 1.98 -4.54
CA LEU A 78 -6.59 2.55 -3.20
C LEU A 78 -6.12 4.01 -3.25
N LEU A 79 -5.11 4.32 -4.05
CA LEU A 79 -4.66 5.69 -4.28
C LEU A 79 -5.72 6.55 -4.98
N ARG A 80 -6.47 5.98 -5.93
CA ARG A 80 -7.64 6.61 -6.57
C ARG A 80 -8.74 6.89 -5.55
N THR A 81 -8.98 5.95 -4.63
CA THR A 81 -9.96 6.14 -3.55
C THR A 81 -9.55 7.27 -2.62
N LEU A 82 -8.27 7.32 -2.21
CA LEU A 82 -7.75 8.44 -1.42
C LEU A 82 -7.86 9.76 -2.18
N HIS A 83 -7.53 9.77 -3.48
CA HIS A 83 -7.67 10.95 -4.32
C HIS A 83 -9.11 11.45 -4.34
N LYS A 84 -10.11 10.60 -4.58
CA LYS A 84 -11.52 11.01 -4.54
C LYS A 84 -11.95 11.58 -3.18
N GLN A 85 -11.37 11.09 -2.07
CA GLN A 85 -11.71 11.54 -0.73
C GLN A 85 -11.02 12.84 -0.31
N LEU A 86 -9.79 13.07 -0.79
CA LEU A 86 -8.93 14.16 -0.32
C LEU A 86 -8.70 15.24 -1.38
N SER A 87 -8.98 15.00 -2.67
CA SER A 87 -8.74 15.96 -3.76
C SER A 87 -9.58 17.24 -3.67
N GLN A 88 -10.69 17.20 -2.94
CA GLN A 88 -11.51 18.39 -2.67
C GLN A 88 -10.76 19.43 -1.82
N ARG A 89 -9.73 19.00 -1.08
CA ARG A 89 -8.92 19.87 -0.23
C ARG A 89 -7.52 19.95 -0.82
N LYS A 90 -7.00 21.17 -0.95
CA LYS A 90 -5.64 21.39 -1.45
C LYS A 90 -4.59 20.86 -0.47
N THR A 91 -4.84 21.01 0.82
CA THR A 91 -3.98 20.50 1.89
C THR A 91 -4.80 19.63 2.85
N CYS A 92 -4.14 18.64 3.44
CA CYS A 92 -4.70 17.80 4.49
C CYS A 92 -3.71 17.70 5.67
N SER A 93 -4.23 17.46 6.87
CA SER A 93 -3.40 17.21 8.05
C SER A 93 -2.86 15.78 8.03
N LYS A 94 -1.70 15.56 8.66
CA LYS A 94 -1.13 14.21 8.80
C LYS A 94 -2.08 13.25 9.51
N GLU A 95 -2.82 13.75 10.50
CA GLU A 95 -3.78 12.96 11.27
C GLU A 95 -4.98 12.52 10.42
N GLU A 96 -5.52 13.43 9.60
CA GLU A 96 -6.60 13.09 8.66
C GLU A 96 -6.14 12.07 7.62
N LEU A 97 -4.95 12.29 7.04
CA LEU A 97 -4.37 11.37 6.07
C LEU A 97 -4.14 9.99 6.68
N TRP A 98 -3.60 9.93 7.89
CA TRP A 98 -3.36 8.69 8.62
C TRP A 98 -4.65 7.94 8.92
N MET A 99 -5.72 8.64 9.34
CA MET A 99 -7.04 8.03 9.53
C MET A 99 -7.57 7.42 8.22
N LYS A 100 -7.50 8.17 7.10
CA LYS A 100 -7.94 7.66 5.79
C LYS A 100 -7.10 6.49 5.30
N TRP A 101 -5.79 6.51 5.57
CA TRP A 101 -4.87 5.43 5.25
C TRP A 101 -5.21 4.14 6.03
N LYS A 102 -5.52 4.29 7.32
CA LYS A 102 -5.92 3.20 8.20
C LYS A 102 -7.30 2.64 7.84
N ASP A 103 -8.26 3.49 7.46
CA ASP A 103 -9.59 3.06 6.98
C ASP A 103 -9.49 2.15 5.74
N LEU A 104 -8.43 2.31 4.94
CA LEU A 104 -8.12 1.46 3.78
C LEU A 104 -7.27 0.24 4.11
N CYS A 105 -6.94 0.02 5.39
CA CYS A 105 -6.10 -1.07 5.89
C CYS A 105 -4.72 -1.14 5.19
N LEU A 106 -4.15 0.03 4.86
CA LEU A 106 -2.80 0.16 4.30
C LEU A 106 -1.74 0.11 5.41
N GLN A 107 -0.50 -0.24 5.05
CA GLN A 107 0.62 -0.32 6.00
C GLN A 107 1.05 1.07 6.48
N GLU A 108 1.16 1.26 7.79
CA GLU A 108 1.59 2.52 8.40
C GLU A 108 3.03 2.87 8.02
N ASP A 109 3.92 1.87 7.96
CA ASP A 109 5.32 2.03 7.54
C ASP A 109 5.44 2.62 6.12
N GLN A 110 4.53 2.25 5.20
CA GLN A 110 4.50 2.85 3.86
C GLN A 110 4.10 4.32 3.89
N LEU A 111 3.13 4.69 4.73
CA LEU A 111 2.72 6.09 4.89
C LEU A 111 3.86 6.93 5.46
N GLU A 112 4.54 6.44 6.51
CA GLU A 112 5.67 7.14 7.11
C GLU A 112 6.83 7.31 6.12
N THR A 113 7.11 6.30 5.29
CA THR A 113 8.12 6.37 4.24
C THR A 113 7.78 7.47 3.23
N LEU A 114 6.52 7.52 2.75
CA LEU A 114 6.06 8.56 1.83
C LEU A 114 6.11 9.96 2.46
N LEU A 115 5.68 10.08 3.72
CA LEU A 115 5.70 11.36 4.43
C LEU A 115 7.13 11.87 4.66
N SER A 116 8.05 10.96 4.95
CA SER A 116 9.48 11.27 5.12
C SER A 116 10.13 11.67 3.80
N LEU A 117 9.79 10.96 2.71
CA LEU A 117 10.30 11.23 1.37
C LEU A 117 9.87 12.62 0.87
N GLY A 118 8.62 13.00 1.10
CA GLY A 118 8.12 14.34 0.76
C GLY A 118 8.52 15.46 1.72
N SER A 119 9.22 15.16 2.82
CA SER A 119 9.61 16.14 3.83
C SER A 119 8.46 17.02 4.34
N PHE A 120 7.25 16.46 4.47
CA PHE A 120 6.07 17.26 4.82
C PHE A 120 6.08 17.72 6.28
N GLY A 121 5.61 18.95 6.51
CA GLY A 121 5.43 19.57 7.83
C GLY A 121 4.17 19.09 8.55
N SER A 122 3.40 20.01 9.14
CA SER A 122 2.10 19.67 9.76
C SER A 122 0.98 19.54 8.73
N GLU A 123 1.06 20.30 7.65
CA GLU A 123 0.17 20.18 6.50
C GLU A 123 0.87 19.50 5.34
N VAL A 124 0.11 18.66 4.65
CA VAL A 124 0.55 17.89 3.49
C VAL A 124 -0.19 18.44 2.28
N ASP A 125 0.54 18.91 1.26
CA ASP A 125 -0.07 19.20 -0.04
C ASP A 125 -0.50 17.89 -0.68
N TRP A 126 -1.80 17.79 -0.97
CA TRP A 126 -2.38 16.53 -1.43
C TRP A 126 -1.79 16.09 -2.78
N MET A 127 -1.48 17.03 -3.68
CA MET A 127 -0.98 16.70 -5.01
C MET A 127 0.47 16.23 -4.98
N GLU A 128 1.28 16.80 -4.08
CA GLU A 128 2.65 16.35 -3.85
C GLU A 128 2.66 14.94 -3.24
N PHE A 129 1.85 14.70 -2.20
CA PHE A 129 1.72 13.38 -1.60
C PHE A 129 1.18 12.34 -2.59
N PHE A 130 0.20 12.73 -3.40
CA PHE A 130 -0.34 11.89 -4.47
C PHE A 130 0.75 11.49 -5.47
N ALA A 131 1.62 12.43 -5.86
CA ALA A 131 2.75 12.15 -6.75
C ALA A 131 3.69 11.10 -6.13
N LEU A 132 4.00 11.21 -4.84
CA LEU A 132 4.79 10.21 -4.12
C LEU A 132 4.12 8.84 -4.08
N GLY A 133 2.79 8.81 -3.90
CA GLY A 133 2.01 7.58 -3.99
C GLY A 133 2.16 6.92 -5.37
N CYS A 134 2.08 7.71 -6.45
CA CYS A 134 2.35 7.24 -7.80
C CYS A 134 3.80 6.79 -7.98
N CYS A 135 4.77 7.47 -7.35
CA CYS A 135 6.18 7.10 -7.33
C CYS A 135 6.40 5.71 -6.72
N ALA A 136 5.79 5.45 -5.57
CA ALA A 136 5.85 4.15 -4.92
C ALA A 136 5.19 3.03 -5.74
N LEU A 137 4.23 3.34 -6.61
CA LEU A 137 3.59 2.37 -7.51
C LEU A 137 4.42 2.08 -8.77
N GLY A 138 4.97 3.13 -9.39
CA GLY A 138 5.68 3.04 -10.67
C GLY A 138 7.15 2.65 -10.55
N GLY A 139 7.83 3.11 -9.50
CA GLY A 139 9.27 2.91 -9.32
C GLY A 139 10.16 3.70 -10.30
N THR A 140 9.60 4.29 -11.36
CA THR A 140 10.31 5.21 -12.27
C THR A 140 9.47 6.46 -12.53
N LEU A 141 10.09 7.60 -12.83
CA LEU A 141 9.39 8.86 -13.14
C LEU A 141 8.24 8.68 -14.15
N LEU A 142 8.52 8.01 -15.28
CA LEU A 142 7.56 7.84 -16.38
C LEU A 142 6.38 6.94 -16.01
N SER A 143 6.64 5.84 -15.31
CA SER A 143 5.57 4.92 -14.86
C SER A 143 4.71 5.55 -13.76
N SER A 144 5.32 6.36 -12.89
CA SER A 144 4.64 7.13 -11.87
C SER A 144 3.67 8.14 -12.49
N LEU A 145 4.11 8.84 -13.53
CA LEU A 145 3.26 9.75 -14.29
C LEU A 145 2.15 9.01 -15.02
N LYS A 146 2.41 7.82 -15.56
CA LYS A 146 1.37 6.98 -16.15
C LYS A 146 0.28 6.65 -15.14
N PHE A 147 0.66 6.19 -13.94
CA PHE A 147 -0.30 5.95 -12.85
C PHE A 147 -1.04 7.22 -12.44
N ALA A 148 -0.35 8.36 -12.37
CA ALA A 148 -0.97 9.64 -12.03
C ALA A 148 -2.05 10.02 -13.07
N CYS A 149 -1.72 9.94 -14.36
CA CYS A 149 -2.68 10.20 -15.44
C CYS A 149 -3.86 9.24 -15.39
N GLU A 150 -3.64 7.93 -15.22
CA GLU A 150 -4.68 6.91 -15.15
C GLU A 150 -5.61 7.09 -13.93
N ILE A 151 -5.07 7.54 -12.79
CA ILE A 151 -5.86 7.74 -11.58
C ILE A 151 -6.67 9.05 -11.65
N LEU A 152 -6.08 10.11 -12.22
CA LEU A 152 -6.71 11.42 -12.37
C LEU A 152 -7.72 11.48 -13.52
N THR A 153 -7.62 10.57 -14.50
CA THR A 153 -8.58 10.51 -15.60
C THR A 153 -9.91 9.94 -15.11
N GLU A 154 -10.99 10.70 -15.29
CA GLU A 154 -12.34 10.32 -14.86
C GLU A 154 -13.10 9.49 -15.91
N ASN A 155 -12.52 9.25 -17.09
CA ASN A 155 -13.18 8.56 -18.19
C ASN A 155 -13.37 7.06 -17.90
N GLU A 156 -14.59 6.67 -17.53
CA GLU A 156 -15.02 5.27 -17.40
C GLU A 156 -15.15 4.52 -18.75
N GLY A 157 -14.78 5.17 -19.87
CA GLY A 157 -15.08 4.73 -21.24
C GLY A 157 -13.94 4.06 -22.02
N GLY A 158 -12.75 3.86 -21.43
CA GLY A 158 -11.61 3.27 -22.15
C GLY A 158 -10.95 4.19 -23.18
N GLU A 159 -11.26 5.49 -23.14
CA GLU A 159 -10.45 6.52 -23.79
C GLU A 159 -9.10 6.69 -23.07
N ASP A 160 -8.10 7.17 -23.81
CA ASP A 160 -6.75 7.38 -23.28
C ASP A 160 -6.77 8.29 -22.03
N PRO A 161 -5.87 8.05 -21.06
CA PRO A 161 -5.73 8.91 -19.89
C PRO A 161 -5.49 10.35 -20.29
N THR A 162 -6.37 11.25 -19.85
CA THR A 162 -6.36 12.65 -20.26
C THR A 162 -6.44 13.55 -19.02
N ILE A 163 -5.39 14.34 -18.78
CA ILE A 163 -5.30 15.28 -17.65
C ILE A 163 -4.92 16.70 -18.11
N PRO A 164 -5.26 17.74 -17.32
CA PRO A 164 -4.85 19.11 -17.62
C PRO A 164 -3.32 19.24 -17.66
N TYR A 165 -2.79 19.94 -18.67
CA TYR A 165 -1.35 20.16 -18.82
C TYR A 165 -0.69 20.76 -17.58
N ASP A 166 -1.33 21.74 -16.94
CA ASP A 166 -0.80 22.37 -15.73
C ASP A 166 -0.66 21.37 -14.56
N THR A 167 -1.57 20.40 -14.48
CA THR A 167 -1.49 19.32 -13.49
C THR A 167 -0.35 18.37 -13.82
N PHE A 168 -0.18 18.02 -15.10
CA PHE A 168 0.94 17.19 -15.54
C PHE A 168 2.29 17.84 -15.25
N VAL A 169 2.45 19.14 -15.57
CA VAL A 169 3.68 19.91 -15.30
C VAL A 169 4.02 19.87 -13.82
N LYS A 170 3.06 20.14 -12.94
CA LYS A 170 3.29 20.12 -11.48
C LYS A 170 3.77 18.77 -10.99
N LEU A 171 3.13 17.68 -11.42
CA LEU A 171 3.51 16.32 -11.04
C LEU A 171 4.89 15.95 -11.58
N TYR A 172 5.16 16.25 -12.86
CA TYR A 172 6.44 15.97 -13.50
C TYR A 172 7.58 16.72 -12.81
N THR A 173 7.42 18.04 -12.60
CA THR A 173 8.43 18.86 -11.96
C THR A 173 8.68 18.40 -10.53
N TYR A 174 7.64 18.09 -9.75
CA TYR A 174 7.81 17.60 -8.37
C TYR A 174 8.59 16.28 -8.33
N LEU A 175 8.19 15.29 -9.14
CA LEU A 175 8.85 13.98 -9.18
C LEU A 175 10.28 14.06 -9.71
N ALA A 176 10.55 14.89 -10.71
CA ALA A 176 11.89 15.08 -11.26
C ALA A 176 12.85 15.71 -10.24
N HIS A 177 12.35 16.60 -9.38
CA HIS A 177 13.14 17.18 -8.28
C HIS A 177 13.35 16.20 -7.13
N LEU A 178 12.42 15.26 -6.92
CA LEU A 178 12.52 14.25 -5.87
C LEU A 178 13.73 13.32 -6.07
N ASP A 179 14.00 12.93 -7.31
CA ASP A 179 15.15 12.09 -7.67
C ASP A 179 16.49 12.88 -7.63
N GLY A 180 16.45 14.21 -7.48
CA GLY A 180 17.62 15.07 -7.26
C GLY A 180 18.65 15.15 -8.39
N ASP A 181 18.47 14.40 -9.47
CA ASP A 181 19.47 14.17 -10.51
C ASP A 181 19.11 14.85 -11.86
N MET A 182 17.95 15.52 -11.95
CA MET A 182 17.50 16.14 -13.19
C MET A 182 17.63 17.67 -13.17
N PRO A 183 18.46 18.27 -14.06
CA PRO A 183 18.57 19.71 -14.16
C PRO A 183 17.28 20.33 -14.71
N GLN A 184 16.95 21.54 -14.24
CA GLN A 184 15.74 22.28 -14.65
C GLN A 184 15.64 22.43 -16.18
N GLU A 185 16.76 22.61 -16.87
CA GLU A 185 16.78 22.71 -18.34
C GLU A 185 16.26 21.43 -19.02
N GLN A 186 16.55 20.25 -18.46
CA GLN A 186 16.08 18.97 -19.00
C GLN A 186 14.57 18.80 -18.78
N ILE A 187 14.07 19.26 -17.63
CA ILE A 187 12.63 19.32 -17.33
C ILE A 187 11.92 20.24 -18.32
N ASP A 188 12.43 21.46 -18.48
CA ASP A 188 11.83 22.48 -19.35
C ASP A 188 11.88 22.07 -20.82
N ASN A 189 12.96 21.44 -21.28
CA ASN A 189 13.09 20.90 -22.63
C ASN A 189 12.07 19.78 -22.90
N TYR A 190 11.87 18.86 -21.95
CA TYR A 190 10.88 17.81 -22.07
C TYR A 190 9.46 18.38 -22.12
N LEU A 191 9.11 19.28 -21.20
CA LEU A 191 7.81 19.95 -21.17
C LEU A 191 7.55 20.79 -22.44
N SER A 192 8.57 21.45 -22.96
CA SER A 192 8.52 22.21 -24.21
C SER A 192 8.30 21.33 -25.44
N SER A 193 8.81 20.10 -25.42
CA SER A 193 8.57 19.12 -26.49
C SER A 193 7.15 18.54 -26.48
N LEU A 194 6.47 18.59 -25.33
CA LEU A 194 5.09 18.12 -25.15
C LEU A 194 4.05 19.21 -25.50
N LEU A 195 4.34 20.49 -25.25
CA LEU A 195 3.44 21.61 -25.55
C LEU A 195 2.81 21.60 -26.97
N PRO A 196 3.57 21.33 -28.06
CA PRO A 196 3.03 21.27 -29.42
C PRO A 196 2.04 20.11 -29.63
N GLN A 197 2.25 18.99 -28.95
CA GLN A 197 1.42 17.79 -29.06
C GLN A 197 0.09 17.97 -28.32
N VAL A 198 0.14 18.65 -27.17
CA VAL A 198 -1.01 18.96 -26.30
C VAL A 198 -1.91 20.05 -26.90
N ARG A 199 -1.34 21.03 -27.63
CA ARG A 199 -2.10 22.04 -28.38
C ARG A 199 -2.88 21.49 -29.59
N GLY A 200 -2.56 20.27 -30.05
CA GLY A 200 -3.28 19.59 -31.14
C GLY A 200 -4.50 18.79 -30.70
N GLY A 201 -4.68 18.56 -29.38
CA GLY A 201 -5.81 17.83 -28.81
C GLY A 201 -7.01 18.73 -28.47
N LEU A 202 -8.21 18.15 -28.35
CA LEU A 202 -9.40 18.89 -27.93
C LEU A 202 -9.20 19.50 -26.53
N PRO A 203 -9.47 20.81 -26.33
CA PRO A 203 -9.36 21.43 -25.01
C PRO A 203 -10.49 20.99 -24.07
N CYS A 204 -10.23 21.04 -22.76
CA CYS A 204 -11.29 20.94 -21.74
C CYS A 204 -12.36 22.03 -21.93
N LEU A 205 -13.53 21.86 -21.30
CA LEU A 205 -14.57 22.89 -21.22
C LEU A 205 -14.06 24.24 -20.65
N ASP A 206 -12.98 24.20 -19.86
CA ASP A 206 -12.30 25.38 -19.27
C ASP A 206 -11.13 25.92 -20.10
N GLY A 207 -10.88 25.39 -21.31
CA GLY A 207 -9.87 25.90 -22.23
C GLY A 207 -8.42 25.48 -21.95
N THR A 208 -8.18 24.65 -20.93
CA THR A 208 -6.86 24.06 -20.66
C THR A 208 -6.54 22.96 -21.67
N PRO A 209 -5.31 22.93 -22.23
CA PRO A 209 -4.93 21.91 -23.18
C PRO A 209 -4.69 20.58 -22.46
N LEU A 210 -5.12 19.49 -23.10
CA LEU A 210 -5.14 18.15 -22.53
C LEU A 210 -3.93 17.33 -22.96
N VAL A 211 -3.33 16.61 -22.02
CA VAL A 211 -2.23 15.68 -22.31
C VAL A 211 -2.80 14.31 -22.64
N HIS A 212 -2.70 13.90 -23.90
CA HIS A 212 -2.83 12.50 -24.32
C HIS A 212 -1.44 11.86 -24.26
N LEU A 213 -1.26 10.88 -23.38
CA LEU A 213 -0.04 10.07 -23.34
C LEU A 213 -0.29 8.70 -23.96
N HIS A 214 0.14 8.52 -25.21
CA HIS A 214 0.43 7.19 -25.75
C HIS A 214 1.77 6.72 -25.16
N LEU A 215 1.72 6.08 -23.99
CA LEU A 215 2.86 5.42 -23.33
C LEU A 215 2.81 3.90 -23.49
#